data_AF-A0A825BES9-F1
#
_entry.id   AF-A0A825BES9-F1
#
_cell.length_a   1.000
_cell.length_b   1.000
_cell.length_c   1.000
_cell.angle_alpha   90.00
_cell.angle_beta   90.00
_cell.angle_gamma   90.00
#
_symmetry.space_group_name_H-M   'P 1'
#
loop_
_entity.id
_entity.type
_entity.pdbx_description
1 polymer ?
#
loop_
_entity_poly.entity_id
_entity_poly.type
_entity_poly.pdbx_seq_one_letter_code
_entity_poly.pdbx_strand_id
1 'polypeptide(L)'
;MIETLKPLDYKENYKDLIPEGSFRISPSMIYKFTDKKWEWYRSQVLGEETFTGSTYTVLGTCIHRVAEVCSKFHTSDERDILRTEIPEYIDSFKNNPDIDIAFIKEQWKPMGNALINYLNLFGYPEKSEDAIAYKIYDGVYVGGTADAVIGNTLVDYKTTSQQSISDTYIPNNYKFQLLTYAWIYRKLGIDIQNIRIVWITQNIVGRISEKTGKPLKDYPSIVIPVTQVITSSDMEFIESYLKLIAETYLKSKECPELTYLLFSDYRLKDINGNNQTTSISL
;
A
#
# COMPACT_ATOMS: atom_id res chain seq x y z
N MET A 1 24.59 -8.75 7.71
CA MET A 1 23.70 -7.92 8.56
C MET A 1 22.59 -8.84 9.03
N ILE A 2 22.20 -8.80 10.31
CA ILE A 2 20.97 -9.49 10.74
C ILE A 2 19.83 -8.71 10.08
N GLU A 3 19.11 -9.33 9.16
CA GLU A 3 17.93 -8.70 8.56
C GLU A 3 16.91 -8.45 9.68
N THR A 4 16.53 -7.20 9.84
CA THR A 4 15.55 -6.80 10.86
C THR A 4 14.16 -6.76 10.23
N LEU A 5 13.18 -7.28 10.95
CA LEU A 5 11.77 -7.10 10.61
C LEU A 5 11.39 -5.63 10.82
N LYS A 6 10.50 -5.11 9.99
CA LYS A 6 9.90 -3.81 10.25
C LYS A 6 9.02 -3.83 11.50
N PRO A 7 8.71 -2.68 12.10
CA PRO A 7 7.62 -2.59 13.08
C PRO A 7 6.27 -2.94 12.44
N LEU A 8 5.41 -3.69 13.16
CA LEU A 8 4.07 -4.07 12.68
C LEU A 8 3.11 -2.89 12.52
N ASP A 9 3.37 -1.77 13.21
CA ASP A 9 2.56 -0.57 13.06
C ASP A 9 2.89 0.25 11.81
N TYR A 10 3.84 -0.22 10.98
CA TYR A 10 4.28 0.37 9.70
C TYR A 10 4.49 1.89 9.76
N LYS A 11 4.90 2.41 10.93
CA LYS A 11 5.31 3.81 11.06
C LYS A 11 6.68 3.98 10.43
N GLU A 12 6.68 4.07 9.11
CA GLU A 12 7.92 4.17 8.36
C GLU A 12 8.50 5.57 8.42
N ASN A 13 9.80 5.60 8.61
CA ASN A 13 10.58 6.81 8.58
C ASN A 13 11.51 6.78 7.36
N TYR A 14 11.23 7.64 6.39
CA TYR A 14 12.05 7.78 5.18
C TYR A 14 13.17 8.82 5.34
N LYS A 15 13.53 9.23 6.57
CA LYS A 15 14.53 10.27 6.85
C LYS A 15 15.88 10.04 6.15
N ASP A 16 16.29 8.78 6.02
CA ASP A 16 17.57 8.44 5.37
C ASP A 16 17.48 8.37 3.83
N LEU A 17 16.25 8.37 3.29
CA LEU A 17 15.98 8.27 1.85
C LEU A 17 15.48 9.59 1.24
N ILE A 18 14.85 10.43 2.05
CA ILE A 18 14.19 11.66 1.62
C ILE A 18 14.66 12.78 2.56
N PRO A 19 15.32 13.83 2.02
CA PRO A 19 15.79 14.95 2.82
C PRO A 19 14.65 15.64 3.58
N GLU A 20 14.96 16.08 4.80
CA GLU A 20 14.03 16.83 5.64
C GLU A 20 13.48 18.06 4.90
N GLY A 21 12.18 18.33 5.07
CA GLY A 21 11.47 19.41 4.38
C GLY A 21 11.05 19.10 2.94
N SER A 22 11.48 17.97 2.36
CA SER A 22 11.02 17.56 1.03
C SER A 22 9.59 17.01 1.07
N PHE A 23 8.85 17.25 -0.01
CA PHE A 23 7.54 16.64 -0.23
C PHE A 23 7.69 15.22 -0.78
N ARG A 24 6.95 14.26 -0.19
CA ARG A 24 6.93 12.87 -0.64
C ARG A 24 5.59 12.53 -1.27
N ILE A 25 5.63 12.09 -2.52
CA ILE A 25 4.51 11.42 -3.19
C ILE A 25 4.52 9.95 -2.78
N SER A 26 3.48 9.51 -2.06
CA SER A 26 3.31 8.09 -1.71
C SER A 26 2.73 7.30 -2.88
N PRO A 27 3.36 6.17 -3.29
CA PRO A 27 2.87 5.32 -4.38
C PRO A 27 1.41 4.87 -4.23
N SER A 28 0.99 4.55 -3.01
CA SER A 28 -0.41 4.15 -2.70
C SER A 28 -1.45 5.26 -2.94
N MET A 29 -1.02 6.52 -3.01
CA MET A 29 -1.89 7.68 -3.13
C MET A 29 -1.96 8.25 -4.55
N ILE A 30 -1.14 7.74 -5.48
CA ILE A 30 -1.05 8.27 -6.85
C ILE A 30 -2.38 8.17 -7.59
N TYR A 31 -3.08 7.05 -7.45
CA TYR A 31 -4.39 6.88 -8.10
C TYR A 31 -5.45 7.83 -7.50
N LYS A 32 -5.38 8.15 -6.21
CA LYS A 32 -6.29 9.11 -5.57
C LYS A 32 -6.14 10.52 -6.16
N PHE A 33 -4.96 10.89 -6.69
CA PHE A 33 -4.80 12.14 -7.44
C PHE A 33 -5.61 12.16 -8.76
N THR A 34 -5.83 10.99 -9.38
CA THR A 34 -6.71 10.86 -10.56
C THR A 34 -8.17 10.93 -10.14
N ASP A 35 -8.54 10.11 -9.16
CA ASP A 35 -9.93 9.83 -8.80
C ASP A 35 -10.56 11.00 -8.01
N LYS A 36 -9.84 11.50 -7.00
CA LYS A 36 -10.32 12.52 -6.06
C LYS A 36 -9.19 13.48 -5.67
N LYS A 37 -8.79 14.31 -6.63
CA LYS A 37 -7.66 15.24 -6.49
C LYS A 37 -7.74 16.16 -5.27
N TRP A 38 -8.93 16.66 -4.94
CA TRP A 38 -9.15 17.49 -3.76
C TRP A 38 -8.85 16.71 -2.47
N GLU A 39 -9.28 15.45 -2.39
CA GLU A 39 -9.11 14.58 -1.22
C GLU A 39 -7.63 14.16 -1.08
N TRP A 40 -6.97 13.96 -2.22
CA TRP A 40 -5.52 13.78 -2.26
C TRP A 40 -4.77 14.99 -1.67
N TYR A 41 -5.14 16.22 -2.04
CA TYR A 41 -4.47 17.42 -1.52
C TYR A 41 -4.64 17.55 0.00
N ARG A 42 -5.86 17.40 0.50
CA ARG A 42 -6.15 17.51 1.94
C ARG A 42 -5.41 16.45 2.75
N SER A 43 -5.39 15.20 2.27
CA SER A 43 -4.69 14.10 2.95
C SER A 43 -3.17 14.19 2.85
N GLN A 44 -2.62 14.45 1.66
CA GLN A 44 -1.18 14.36 1.41
C GLN A 44 -0.42 15.66 1.65
N VAL A 45 -1.06 16.82 1.45
CA VAL A 45 -0.41 18.13 1.58
C VAL A 45 -0.81 18.84 2.87
N LEU A 46 -2.10 18.78 3.26
CA LEU A 46 -2.57 19.45 4.48
C LEU A 46 -2.53 18.55 5.73
N GLY A 47 -2.48 17.22 5.54
CA GLY A 47 -2.44 16.25 6.64
C GLY A 47 -3.78 16.09 7.38
N GLU A 48 -4.90 16.44 6.76
CA GLU A 48 -6.22 16.52 7.42
C GLU A 48 -6.96 15.18 7.53
N GLU A 49 -6.59 14.17 6.73
CA GLU A 49 -7.22 12.84 6.77
C GLU A 49 -6.20 11.80 7.21
N THR A 50 -6.39 11.28 8.42
CA THR A 50 -5.63 10.11 8.91
C THR A 50 -6.58 8.94 9.05
N PHE A 51 -6.45 7.97 8.14
CA PHE A 51 -7.13 6.68 8.26
C PHE A 51 -6.64 5.98 9.53
N THR A 52 -7.55 5.62 10.43
CA THR A 52 -7.24 5.09 11.77
C THR A 52 -7.14 3.57 11.82
N GLY A 53 -7.24 2.88 10.68
CA GLY A 53 -7.30 1.42 10.62
C GLY A 53 -8.73 0.87 10.53
N SER A 54 -8.82 -0.36 10.06
CA SER A 54 -10.02 -1.20 10.01
C SER A 54 -9.65 -2.67 10.22
N THR A 55 -10.63 -3.51 10.55
CA THR A 55 -10.48 -4.97 10.64
C THR A 55 -9.69 -5.55 9.47
N TYR A 56 -9.98 -5.12 8.23
CA TYR A 56 -9.32 -5.64 7.04
C TYR A 56 -7.88 -5.14 6.88
N THR A 57 -7.57 -3.92 7.32
CA THR A 57 -6.18 -3.44 7.27
C THR A 57 -5.31 -4.11 8.33
N VAL A 58 -5.84 -4.40 9.51
CA VAL A 58 -5.13 -5.17 10.54
C VAL A 58 -4.89 -6.61 10.08
N LEU A 59 -5.90 -7.23 9.46
CA LEU A 59 -5.74 -8.54 8.83
C LEU A 59 -4.66 -8.50 7.73
N GLY A 60 -4.70 -7.48 6.86
CA GLY A 60 -3.68 -7.25 5.84
C GLY A 60 -2.28 -7.22 6.43
N THR A 61 -2.03 -6.37 7.44
CA THR A 61 -0.76 -6.30 8.18
C THR A 61 -0.28 -7.67 8.67
N CYS A 62 -1.18 -8.49 9.25
CA CYS A 62 -0.81 -9.83 9.70
C CYS A 62 -0.31 -10.71 8.54
N ILE A 63 -0.92 -10.61 7.37
CA ILE A 63 -0.52 -11.40 6.18
C ILE A 63 0.79 -10.88 5.57
N HIS A 64 1.00 -9.56 5.51
CA HIS A 64 2.28 -9.00 5.07
C HIS A 64 3.42 -9.42 6.00
N ARG A 65 3.18 -9.47 7.33
CA ARG A 65 4.17 -9.99 8.29
C ARG A 65 4.55 -11.44 8.02
N VAL A 66 3.58 -12.28 7.65
CA VAL A 66 3.88 -13.67 7.24
C VAL A 66 4.81 -13.66 6.02
N ALA A 67 4.54 -12.82 5.00
CA ALA A 67 5.39 -12.71 3.83
C ALA A 67 6.82 -12.24 4.18
N GLU A 68 6.94 -11.20 5.01
CA GLU A 68 8.22 -10.62 5.44
C GLU A 68 9.08 -11.65 6.18
N VAL A 69 8.51 -12.29 7.21
CA VAL A 69 9.20 -13.32 8.01
C VAL A 69 9.63 -14.49 7.13
N CYS A 70 8.76 -14.94 6.23
CA CYS A 70 9.10 -16.01 5.30
C CYS A 70 10.24 -15.66 4.33
N SER A 71 10.34 -14.39 3.95
CA SER A 71 11.39 -13.90 3.05
C SER A 71 12.74 -13.78 3.77
N LYS A 72 12.74 -13.22 4.98
CA LYS A 72 13.96 -12.90 5.75
C LYS A 72 14.48 -14.06 6.61
N PHE A 73 13.61 -14.99 6.98
CA PHE A 73 13.95 -16.14 7.81
C PHE A 73 13.68 -17.45 7.08
N HIS A 74 14.64 -18.37 7.12
CA HIS A 74 14.64 -19.55 6.25
C HIS A 74 14.40 -20.87 7.01
N THR A 75 14.51 -20.86 8.34
CA THR A 75 14.26 -22.03 9.18
C THR A 75 12.88 -21.97 9.85
N SER A 76 12.37 -23.13 10.26
CA SER A 76 11.10 -23.19 11.02
C SER A 76 11.22 -22.46 12.36
N ASP A 77 12.36 -22.59 13.03
CA ASP A 77 12.58 -22.02 14.37
C ASP A 77 12.63 -20.50 14.33
N GLU A 78 13.25 -19.90 13.30
CA GLU A 78 13.24 -18.44 13.13
C GLU A 78 11.83 -17.90 12.82
N ARG A 79 11.02 -18.68 12.10
CA ARG A 79 9.65 -18.30 11.73
C ARG A 79 8.64 -18.46 12.87
N ASP A 80 9.00 -19.14 13.97
CA ASP A 80 8.12 -19.31 15.13
C ASP A 80 7.77 -17.99 15.83
N ILE A 81 8.51 -16.90 15.56
CA ILE A 81 8.15 -15.54 15.98
C ILE A 81 6.71 -15.14 15.59
N LEU A 82 6.21 -15.66 14.45
CA LEU A 82 4.83 -15.41 14.00
C LEU A 82 3.77 -15.94 14.99
N ARG A 83 4.11 -16.96 15.79
CA ARG A 83 3.18 -17.57 16.76
C ARG A 83 2.90 -16.66 17.96
N THR A 84 3.79 -15.71 18.24
CA THR A 84 3.66 -14.76 19.36
C THR A 84 3.33 -13.36 18.86
N GLU A 85 4.07 -12.86 17.86
CA GLU A 85 4.01 -11.46 17.44
C GLU A 85 2.67 -11.08 16.81
N ILE A 86 2.13 -11.93 15.92
CA ILE A 86 0.84 -11.66 15.28
C ILE A 86 -0.31 -11.68 16.31
N PRO A 87 -0.45 -12.69 17.19
CA PRO A 87 -1.46 -12.66 18.24
C PRO A 87 -1.36 -11.44 19.17
N GLU A 88 -0.15 -11.05 19.59
CA GLU A 88 0.05 -9.87 20.43
C GLU A 88 -0.35 -8.57 19.72
N TYR A 89 -0.03 -8.45 18.42
CA TYR A 89 -0.46 -7.33 17.61
C TYR A 89 -1.99 -7.28 17.48
N ILE A 90 -2.66 -8.41 17.24
CA ILE A 90 -4.12 -8.47 17.18
C ILE A 90 -4.73 -8.07 18.54
N ASP A 91 -4.17 -8.57 19.65
CA ASP A 91 -4.64 -8.29 21.00
C ASP A 91 -4.43 -6.83 21.42
N SER A 92 -3.52 -6.11 20.78
CA SER A 92 -3.35 -4.66 20.99
C SER A 92 -4.61 -3.86 20.63
N PHE A 93 -5.49 -4.40 19.77
CA PHE A 93 -6.74 -3.77 19.35
C PHE A 93 -7.97 -4.22 20.16
N LYS A 94 -7.81 -5.02 21.23
CA LYS A 94 -8.93 -5.59 22.00
C LYS A 94 -9.93 -4.57 22.56
N ASN A 95 -9.49 -3.33 22.77
CA ASN A 95 -10.31 -2.23 23.30
C ASN A 95 -10.87 -1.33 22.19
N ASN A 96 -10.62 -1.63 20.92
CA ASN A 96 -11.13 -0.88 19.79
C ASN A 96 -12.41 -1.56 19.25
N PRO A 97 -13.61 -0.97 19.45
CA PRO A 97 -14.87 -1.57 19.03
C PRO A 97 -15.04 -1.65 17.51
N ASP A 98 -14.26 -0.89 16.73
CA ASP A 98 -14.34 -0.86 15.27
C ASP A 98 -13.50 -1.97 14.60
N ILE A 99 -12.77 -2.76 15.39
CA ILE A 99 -11.88 -3.82 14.92
C ILE A 99 -12.34 -5.17 15.47
N ASP A 100 -12.78 -6.05 14.57
CA ASP A 100 -13.20 -7.40 14.91
C ASP A 100 -11.98 -8.32 15.05
N ILE A 101 -11.41 -8.37 16.26
CA ILE A 101 -10.25 -9.22 16.56
C ILE A 101 -10.56 -10.72 16.48
N ALA A 102 -11.82 -11.13 16.70
CA ALA A 102 -12.22 -12.52 16.64
C ALA A 102 -12.16 -13.01 15.19
N PHE A 103 -12.74 -12.23 14.28
CA PHE A 103 -12.61 -12.46 12.85
C PHE A 103 -11.14 -12.53 12.42
N ILE A 104 -10.30 -11.58 12.83
CA ILE A 104 -8.89 -11.59 12.45
C ILE A 104 -8.19 -12.88 12.94
N LYS A 105 -8.42 -13.30 14.19
CA LYS A 105 -7.88 -14.53 14.78
C LYS A 105 -8.27 -15.79 14.01
N GLU A 106 -9.49 -15.86 13.49
CA GLU A 106 -9.97 -16.96 12.67
C GLU A 106 -9.36 -16.97 11.26
N GLN A 107 -9.04 -15.78 10.71
CA GLN A 107 -8.62 -15.63 9.32
C GLN A 107 -7.10 -15.70 9.11
N TRP A 108 -6.30 -15.10 9.99
CA TRP A 108 -4.88 -14.88 9.66
C TRP A 108 -4.09 -16.18 9.47
N LYS A 109 -4.38 -17.23 10.26
CA LYS A 109 -3.69 -18.53 10.17
C LYS A 109 -3.97 -19.25 8.85
N PRO A 110 -5.22 -19.53 8.45
CA PRO A 110 -5.47 -20.21 7.18
C PRO A 110 -4.98 -19.40 5.98
N MET A 111 -5.09 -18.07 6.02
CA MET A 111 -4.56 -17.19 4.98
C MET A 111 -3.04 -17.19 4.92
N GLY A 112 -2.37 -17.08 6.06
CA GLY A 112 -0.91 -17.17 6.17
C GLY A 112 -0.37 -18.51 5.68
N ASN A 113 -1.03 -19.61 6.05
CA ASN A 113 -0.65 -20.95 5.55
C ASN A 113 -0.80 -21.08 4.04
N ALA A 114 -1.87 -20.53 3.45
CA ALA A 114 -2.04 -20.51 2.00
C ALA A 114 -0.91 -19.73 1.32
N LEU A 115 -0.51 -18.58 1.89
CA LEU A 115 0.62 -17.79 1.41
C LEU A 115 1.96 -18.53 1.54
N ILE A 116 2.23 -19.16 2.68
CA ILE A 116 3.45 -19.95 2.89
C ILE A 116 3.54 -21.08 1.86
N ASN A 117 2.44 -21.79 1.61
CA ASN A 117 2.40 -22.84 0.59
C ASN A 117 2.68 -22.30 -0.81
N TYR A 118 2.14 -21.12 -1.14
CA TYR A 118 2.47 -20.43 -2.39
C TYR A 118 3.97 -20.10 -2.47
N LEU A 119 4.57 -19.50 -1.44
CA LEU A 119 5.99 -19.14 -1.43
C LEU A 119 6.91 -20.37 -1.50
N ASN A 120 6.54 -21.48 -0.85
CA ASN A 120 7.28 -22.75 -0.97
C ASN A 120 7.33 -23.29 -2.40
N LEU A 121 6.28 -23.06 -3.19
CA LEU A 121 6.18 -23.56 -4.57
C LEU A 121 6.81 -22.61 -5.60
N PHE A 122 6.66 -21.30 -5.39
CA PHE A 122 7.00 -20.28 -6.37
C PHE A 122 8.25 -19.46 -6.02
N GLY A 123 8.85 -19.70 -4.86
CA GLY A 123 10.05 -19.03 -4.39
C GLY A 123 9.75 -17.91 -3.38
N TYR A 124 10.78 -17.61 -2.58
CA TYR A 124 10.77 -16.51 -1.63
C TYR A 124 11.33 -15.24 -2.28
N PRO A 125 10.81 -14.04 -1.93
CA PRO A 125 11.35 -12.76 -2.37
C PRO A 125 12.83 -12.56 -2.05
N GLU A 126 13.61 -12.00 -2.99
CA GLU A 126 14.99 -11.55 -2.70
C GLU A 126 15.01 -10.20 -1.99
N LYS A 127 13.94 -9.42 -2.12
CA LYS A 127 13.71 -8.18 -1.38
C LYS A 127 12.34 -8.27 -0.75
N SER A 128 12.21 -7.88 0.51
CA SER A 128 10.93 -7.80 1.20
C SER A 128 10.88 -6.58 2.09
N GLU A 129 9.74 -5.88 2.05
CA GLU A 129 9.50 -4.64 2.79
C GLU A 129 10.62 -3.61 2.50
N ASP A 130 10.98 -3.45 1.23
CA ASP A 130 12.12 -2.60 0.83
C ASP A 130 11.67 -1.14 0.74
N ALA A 131 12.27 -0.28 1.58
CA ALA A 131 12.00 1.15 1.59
C ALA A 131 12.83 1.81 0.48
N ILE A 132 12.14 2.40 -0.50
CA ILE A 132 12.77 2.98 -1.68
C ILE A 132 12.22 4.37 -1.97
N ALA A 133 13.08 5.26 -2.47
CA ALA A 133 12.70 6.58 -2.89
C ALA A 133 13.56 7.06 -4.07
N TYR A 134 13.03 8.01 -4.84
CA TYR A 134 13.75 8.65 -5.92
C TYR A 134 13.32 10.13 -6.06
N LYS A 135 14.28 11.00 -6.38
CA LYS A 135 14.04 12.43 -6.59
C LYS A 135 13.36 12.66 -7.94
N ILE A 136 12.25 13.39 -7.95
CA ILE A 136 11.57 13.82 -9.20
C ILE A 136 12.02 15.23 -9.56
N TYR A 137 11.87 16.16 -8.63
CA TYR A 137 12.28 17.56 -8.74
C TYR A 137 12.98 18.00 -7.45
N ASP A 138 13.53 19.22 -7.44
CA ASP A 138 14.08 19.76 -6.21
C ASP A 138 13.00 19.88 -5.13
N GLY A 139 13.30 19.38 -3.94
CA GLY A 139 12.35 19.28 -2.83
C GLY A 139 11.15 18.33 -3.06
N VAL A 140 11.10 17.53 -4.14
CA VAL A 140 9.99 16.58 -4.39
C VAL A 140 10.51 15.18 -4.74
N TYR A 141 10.09 14.22 -3.94
CA TYR A 141 10.47 12.81 -4.05
C TYR A 141 9.22 11.95 -4.22
N VAL A 142 9.38 10.80 -4.85
CA VAL A 142 8.43 9.69 -4.74
C VAL A 142 9.09 8.59 -3.94
N GLY A 143 8.38 7.99 -3.00
CA GLY A 143 8.96 6.96 -2.17
C GLY A 143 7.94 6.28 -1.26
N GLY A 144 8.21 5.02 -0.96
CA GLY A 144 7.35 4.15 -0.18
C GLY A 144 8.05 2.85 0.11
N THR A 145 7.28 1.85 0.54
CA THR A 145 7.77 0.50 0.76
C THR A 145 7.12 -0.46 -0.20
N ALA A 146 7.95 -1.19 -0.93
CA ALA A 146 7.53 -2.26 -1.79
C ALA A 146 7.48 -3.57 -0.99
N ASP A 147 6.39 -4.33 -1.12
CA ASP A 147 6.19 -5.56 -0.37
C ASP A 147 7.27 -6.60 -0.69
N ALA A 148 7.50 -6.87 -1.97
CA ALA A 148 8.42 -7.92 -2.41
C ALA A 148 8.93 -7.77 -3.84
N VAL A 149 10.13 -8.31 -4.10
CA VAL A 149 10.66 -8.57 -5.44
C VAL A 149 11.06 -10.04 -5.53
N ILE A 150 10.64 -10.72 -6.61
CA ILE A 150 11.05 -12.08 -6.98
C ILE A 150 11.58 -12.05 -8.41
N GLY A 151 12.89 -12.21 -8.59
CA GLY A 151 13.60 -12.04 -9.86
C GLY A 151 13.37 -10.64 -10.43
N ASN A 152 12.75 -10.57 -11.61
CA ASN A 152 12.37 -9.32 -12.27
C ASN A 152 10.90 -8.94 -12.06
N THR A 153 10.23 -9.54 -11.07
CA THR A 153 8.81 -9.32 -10.78
C THR A 153 8.64 -8.59 -9.47
N LEU A 154 8.03 -7.41 -9.53
CA LEU A 154 7.55 -6.70 -8.35
C LEU A 154 6.23 -7.33 -7.90
N VAL A 155 6.15 -7.69 -6.62
CA VAL A 155 4.99 -8.34 -6.01
C VAL A 155 4.37 -7.42 -4.97
N ASP A 156 3.04 -7.36 -4.97
CA ASP A 156 2.24 -6.69 -3.94
C ASP A 156 1.18 -7.68 -3.44
N TYR A 157 1.19 -7.94 -2.13
CA TYR A 157 0.28 -8.88 -1.48
C TYR A 157 -1.00 -8.16 -1.11
N LYS A 158 -2.15 -8.81 -1.35
CA LYS A 158 -3.46 -8.23 -1.03
C LYS A 158 -4.42 -9.28 -0.48
N THR A 159 -5.02 -8.97 0.66
CA THR A 159 -6.11 -9.77 1.23
C THR A 159 -7.44 -9.39 0.59
N THR A 160 -8.34 -10.35 0.39
CA THR A 160 -9.65 -10.08 -0.24
C THR A 160 -10.75 -11.01 0.25
N SER A 161 -11.97 -10.48 0.34
CA SER A 161 -13.19 -11.24 0.59
C SER A 161 -13.83 -11.78 -0.69
N GLN A 162 -13.33 -11.38 -1.87
CA GLN A 162 -13.86 -11.85 -3.15
C GLN A 162 -13.53 -13.33 -3.37
N GLN A 163 -14.57 -14.10 -3.72
CA GLN A 163 -14.43 -15.53 -4.05
C GLN A 163 -14.12 -15.78 -5.53
N SER A 164 -14.31 -14.78 -6.38
CA SER A 164 -14.07 -14.88 -7.82
C SER A 164 -13.26 -13.67 -8.24
N ILE A 165 -11.99 -13.92 -8.51
CA ILE A 165 -11.01 -12.90 -8.88
C ILE A 165 -10.57 -13.21 -10.31
N SER A 166 -10.49 -12.17 -11.14
CA SER A 166 -9.88 -12.30 -12.46
C SER A 166 -8.39 -12.60 -12.30
N ASP A 167 -7.93 -13.65 -12.97
CA ASP A 167 -6.52 -14.05 -13.03
C ASP A 167 -5.68 -13.20 -14.01
N THR A 168 -6.28 -12.21 -14.65
CA THR A 168 -5.67 -11.39 -15.71
C THR A 168 -5.75 -9.88 -15.45
N TYR A 169 -6.68 -9.43 -14.61
CA TYR A 169 -6.92 -8.01 -14.36
C TYR A 169 -6.32 -7.54 -13.04
N ILE A 170 -5.48 -6.50 -13.11
CA ILE A 170 -5.03 -5.72 -11.95
C ILE A 170 -5.81 -4.41 -11.92
N PRO A 171 -6.56 -4.11 -10.83
CA PRO A 171 -7.24 -2.82 -10.66
C PRO A 171 -6.28 -1.63 -10.76
N ASN A 172 -6.72 -0.53 -11.38
CA ASN A 172 -5.86 0.61 -11.71
C ASN A 172 -5.17 1.24 -10.49
N ASN A 173 -5.82 1.27 -9.33
CA ASN A 173 -5.22 1.79 -8.11
C ASN A 173 -3.96 0.99 -7.70
N TYR A 174 -4.03 -0.34 -7.77
CA TYR A 174 -2.88 -1.20 -7.52
C TYR A 174 -1.86 -1.18 -8.66
N LYS A 175 -2.34 -1.12 -9.92
CA LYS A 175 -1.46 -1.02 -11.08
C LYS A 175 -0.59 0.24 -11.01
N PHE A 176 -1.15 1.40 -10.67
CA PHE A 176 -0.41 2.66 -10.59
C PHE A 176 0.61 2.64 -9.45
N GLN A 177 0.23 2.06 -8.31
CA GLN A 177 1.15 1.85 -7.19
C GLN A 177 2.34 0.96 -7.59
N LEU A 178 2.07 -0.20 -8.20
CA LEU A 178 3.09 -1.15 -8.67
C LEU A 178 3.99 -0.55 -9.75
N LEU A 179 3.43 0.14 -10.75
CA LEU A 179 4.21 0.82 -11.78
C LEU A 179 5.12 1.89 -11.20
N THR A 180 4.69 2.58 -10.14
CA THR A 180 5.50 3.59 -9.46
C THR A 180 6.71 2.96 -8.79
N TYR A 181 6.52 1.89 -8.03
CA TYR A 181 7.63 1.16 -7.42
C TYR A 181 8.57 0.57 -8.48
N ALA A 182 8.04 -0.01 -9.55
CA ALA A 182 8.84 -0.50 -10.66
C ALA A 182 9.67 0.61 -11.32
N TRP A 183 9.09 1.81 -11.49
CA TRP A 183 9.81 2.99 -11.99
C TRP A 183 10.95 3.39 -11.05
N ILE A 184 10.71 3.45 -9.73
CA ILE A 184 11.75 3.75 -8.73
C ILE A 184 12.88 2.71 -8.82
N TYR A 185 12.55 1.42 -8.82
CA TYR A 185 13.54 0.35 -8.93
C TYR A 185 14.38 0.45 -10.20
N ARG A 186 13.76 0.71 -11.36
CA ARG A 186 14.49 0.90 -12.62
C ARG A 186 15.42 2.10 -12.57
N LYS A 187 15.04 3.21 -11.93
CA LYS A 187 15.93 4.37 -11.72
C LYS A 187 17.08 4.05 -10.76
N LEU A 188 16.89 3.11 -9.84
CA LEU A 188 17.91 2.58 -8.93
C LEU A 188 18.74 1.43 -9.56
N GLY A 189 18.54 1.13 -10.85
CA GLY A 189 19.33 0.12 -11.58
C GLY A 189 18.85 -1.33 -11.41
N ILE A 190 17.67 -1.55 -10.82
CA ILE A 190 17.07 -2.88 -10.67
C ILE A 190 16.06 -3.10 -11.80
N ASP A 191 16.27 -4.17 -12.58
CA ASP A 191 15.46 -4.46 -13.76
C ASP A 191 14.15 -5.18 -13.39
N ILE A 192 13.09 -4.41 -13.17
CA ILE A 192 11.73 -4.93 -12.97
C ILE A 192 10.99 -4.97 -14.29
N GLN A 193 10.60 -6.14 -14.77
CA GLN A 193 9.90 -6.35 -16.05
C GLN A 193 8.42 -6.71 -15.86
N ASN A 194 8.04 -7.19 -14.68
CA ASN A 194 6.69 -7.63 -14.40
C ASN A 194 6.18 -7.00 -13.11
N ILE A 195 4.87 -6.77 -13.06
CA ILE A 195 4.14 -6.47 -11.83
C ILE A 195 3.20 -7.61 -11.52
N ARG A 196 3.04 -7.93 -10.24
CA ARG A 196 2.17 -9.01 -9.77
C ARG A 196 1.40 -8.57 -8.54
N ILE A 197 0.09 -8.75 -8.58
CA ILE A 197 -0.73 -8.80 -7.36
C ILE A 197 -0.87 -10.26 -6.96
N VAL A 198 -0.61 -10.56 -5.69
CA VAL A 198 -0.90 -11.87 -5.10
C VAL A 198 -2.11 -11.69 -4.20
N TRP A 199 -3.26 -12.19 -4.64
CA TRP A 199 -4.49 -12.17 -3.86
C TRP A 199 -4.52 -13.35 -2.89
N ILE A 200 -4.75 -13.08 -1.61
CA ILE A 200 -4.99 -14.07 -0.57
C ILE A 200 -6.45 -13.97 -0.14
N THR A 201 -7.23 -15.00 -0.45
CA THR A 201 -8.68 -14.98 -0.16
C THR A 201 -8.95 -15.27 1.31
N GLN A 202 -10.00 -14.69 1.86
CA GLN A 202 -10.50 -15.07 3.18
C GLN A 202 -10.88 -16.56 3.21
N ASN A 203 -10.75 -17.15 4.39
CA ASN A 203 -11.15 -18.52 4.68
C ASN A 203 -12.63 -18.55 5.10
N ILE A 204 -13.48 -19.10 4.25
CA ILE A 204 -14.93 -19.14 4.47
C ILE A 204 -15.38 -20.60 4.50
N VAL A 205 -15.36 -21.21 5.69
CA VAL A 205 -15.66 -22.64 5.88
C VAL A 205 -16.66 -22.85 7.02
N GLY A 206 -17.36 -24.00 7.02
CA GLY A 206 -18.21 -24.42 8.13
C GLY A 206 -19.51 -23.62 8.29
N ARG A 207 -19.94 -22.90 7.24
CA ARG A 207 -21.17 -22.09 7.29
C ARG A 207 -22.41 -22.97 7.17
N ILE A 208 -23.48 -22.58 7.87
CA ILE A 208 -24.80 -23.22 7.79
C ILE A 208 -25.80 -22.22 7.21
N SER A 209 -26.64 -22.67 6.28
CA SER A 209 -27.71 -21.87 5.71
C SER A 209 -28.80 -21.60 6.73
N GLU A 210 -29.04 -20.34 7.10
CA GLU A 210 -30.14 -19.95 7.99
C GLU A 210 -31.51 -20.35 7.44
N LYS A 211 -31.67 -20.34 6.10
CA LYS A 211 -32.92 -20.68 5.43
C LYS A 211 -33.19 -22.19 5.38
N THR A 212 -32.16 -23.01 5.24
CA THR A 212 -32.33 -24.44 4.94
C THR A 212 -31.77 -25.38 6.01
N GLY A 213 -31.00 -24.85 6.98
CA GLY A 213 -30.29 -25.64 7.99
C GLY A 213 -29.17 -26.52 7.43
N LYS A 214 -28.88 -26.45 6.13
CA LYS A 214 -27.87 -27.28 5.47
C LYS A 214 -26.50 -26.60 5.46
N PRO A 215 -25.40 -27.39 5.51
CA PRO A 215 -24.06 -26.88 5.26
C PRO A 215 -23.99 -26.15 3.92
N LEU A 216 -23.38 -24.96 3.92
CA LEU A 216 -23.04 -24.22 2.71
C LEU A 216 -21.72 -24.71 2.15
N LYS A 217 -21.45 -24.37 0.89
CA LYS A 217 -20.16 -24.67 0.26
C LYS A 217 -19.03 -23.94 1.00
N ASP A 218 -17.98 -24.70 1.26
CA ASP A 218 -16.72 -24.21 1.82
C ASP A 218 -15.84 -23.59 0.72
N TYR A 219 -15.20 -22.49 1.09
CA TYR A 219 -14.23 -21.75 0.29
C TYR A 219 -12.99 -21.54 1.18
N PRO A 220 -12.13 -22.55 1.31
CA PRO A 220 -10.87 -22.39 2.04
C PRO A 220 -10.00 -21.30 1.39
N SER A 221 -9.12 -20.70 2.18
CA SER A 221 -8.19 -19.68 1.68
C SER A 221 -7.33 -20.22 0.54
N ILE A 222 -7.26 -19.48 -0.57
CA ILE A 222 -6.40 -19.76 -1.71
C ILE A 222 -5.59 -18.51 -2.09
N VAL A 223 -4.51 -18.74 -2.84
CA VAL A 223 -3.65 -17.68 -3.38
C VAL A 223 -3.84 -17.62 -4.90
N ILE A 224 -4.12 -16.42 -5.41
CA ILE A 224 -4.33 -16.16 -6.84
C ILE A 224 -3.34 -15.09 -7.29
N PRO A 225 -2.22 -15.45 -7.95
CA PRO A 225 -1.31 -14.48 -8.53
C PRO A 225 -1.83 -13.95 -9.87
N VAL A 226 -1.83 -12.63 -10.04
CA VAL A 226 -2.16 -11.95 -11.30
C VAL A 226 -0.93 -11.19 -11.76
N THR A 227 -0.34 -11.58 -12.87
CA THR A 227 0.92 -10.99 -13.38
C THR A 227 0.68 -10.25 -14.68
N GLN A 228 1.26 -9.07 -14.82
CA GLN A 228 1.28 -8.30 -16.06
C GLN A 228 2.72 -7.89 -16.41
N VAL A 229 3.06 -7.98 -17.69
CA VAL A 229 4.32 -7.46 -18.23
C VAL A 229 4.25 -5.95 -18.30
N ILE A 230 5.31 -5.28 -17.87
CA ILE A 230 5.45 -3.83 -17.97
C ILE A 230 5.89 -3.46 -19.38
N THR A 231 5.11 -2.63 -20.06
CA THR A 231 5.49 -2.08 -21.36
C THR A 231 6.26 -0.76 -21.22
N SER A 232 6.94 -0.33 -22.29
CA SER A 232 7.56 1.00 -22.33
C SER A 232 6.53 2.12 -22.13
N SER A 233 5.33 1.94 -22.69
CA SER A 233 4.23 2.90 -22.53
C SER A 233 3.77 3.01 -21.08
N ASP A 234 3.73 1.91 -20.32
CA ASP A 234 3.42 1.95 -18.88
C ASP A 234 4.45 2.78 -18.10
N MET A 235 5.74 2.68 -18.46
CA MET A 235 6.83 3.43 -17.82
C MET A 235 6.84 4.92 -18.20
N GLU A 236 6.61 5.23 -19.48
CA GLU A 236 6.46 6.61 -19.95
C GLU A 236 5.25 7.29 -19.29
N PHE A 237 4.13 6.57 -19.18
CA PHE A 237 2.94 7.02 -18.51
C PHE A 237 3.23 7.35 -17.04
N ILE A 238 3.79 6.40 -16.28
CA ILE A 238 3.97 6.62 -14.84
C ILE A 238 5.00 7.73 -14.55
N GLU A 239 6.06 7.84 -15.35
CA GLU A 239 7.03 8.93 -15.22
C GLU A 239 6.37 10.30 -15.46
N SER A 240 5.60 10.42 -16.55
CA SER A 240 4.90 11.66 -16.90
C SER A 240 3.87 12.02 -15.83
N TYR A 241 3.17 11.02 -15.29
CA TYR A 241 2.15 11.21 -14.28
C TYR A 241 2.75 11.64 -12.92
N LEU A 242 3.88 11.06 -12.52
CA LEU A 242 4.63 11.48 -11.34
C LEU A 242 5.11 12.94 -11.45
N LYS A 243 5.63 13.33 -12.63
CA LYS A 243 6.01 14.72 -12.91
C LYS A 243 4.82 15.67 -12.83
N LEU A 244 3.68 15.29 -13.38
CA LEU A 244 2.44 16.07 -13.30
C LEU A 244 2.01 16.32 -11.84
N ILE A 245 2.05 15.30 -10.99
CA ILE A 245 1.72 15.46 -9.55
C ILE A 245 2.70 16.44 -8.90
N ALA A 246 3.99 16.25 -9.13
CA ALA A 246 5.04 17.08 -8.55
C ALA A 246 4.94 18.55 -9.01
N GLU A 247 4.74 18.79 -10.31
CA GLU A 247 4.54 20.12 -10.88
C GLU A 247 3.27 20.78 -10.35
N THR A 248 2.17 20.03 -10.21
CA THR A 248 0.93 20.56 -9.62
C THR A 248 1.15 21.00 -8.17
N TYR A 249 1.86 20.19 -7.38
CA TYR A 249 2.24 20.53 -6.01
C TYR A 249 3.11 21.80 -5.97
N LEU A 250 4.18 21.84 -6.75
CA LEU A 250 5.08 23.01 -6.80
C LEU A 250 4.35 24.27 -7.25
N LYS A 251 3.48 24.15 -8.27
CA LYS A 251 2.69 25.28 -8.77
C LYS A 251 1.71 25.82 -7.74
N SER A 252 1.16 24.96 -6.87
CA SER A 252 0.31 25.41 -5.77
C SER A 252 1.08 26.16 -4.67
N LYS A 253 2.37 25.87 -4.51
CA LYS A 253 3.24 26.62 -3.60
C LYS A 253 3.65 27.96 -4.19
N GLU A 254 3.92 27.99 -5.49
CA GLU A 254 4.26 29.22 -6.23
C GLU A 254 3.07 30.18 -6.38
N CYS A 255 1.88 29.64 -6.65
CA CYS A 255 0.65 30.38 -6.91
C CYS A 255 -0.47 29.89 -5.97
N PRO A 256 -0.42 30.21 -4.65
CA PRO A 256 -1.41 29.74 -3.67
C PRO A 256 -2.86 30.04 -4.06
N GLU A 257 -3.11 31.19 -4.70
CA GLU A 257 -4.42 31.61 -5.19
C GLU A 257 -5.03 30.65 -6.21
N LEU A 258 -4.22 29.87 -6.92
CA LEU A 258 -4.70 28.87 -7.88
C LEU A 258 -4.90 27.48 -7.27
N THR A 259 -4.58 27.27 -5.99
CA THR A 259 -4.66 25.94 -5.33
C THR A 259 -6.05 25.32 -5.45
N TYR A 260 -7.11 26.12 -5.25
CA TYR A 260 -8.50 25.65 -5.37
C TYR A 260 -8.81 25.11 -6.78
N LEU A 261 -8.22 25.71 -7.81
CA LEU A 261 -8.38 25.29 -9.20
C LEU A 261 -7.52 24.05 -9.49
N LEU A 262 -6.24 24.06 -9.10
CA LEU A 262 -5.27 23.00 -9.34
C LEU A 262 -5.73 21.65 -8.74
N PHE A 263 -6.29 21.67 -7.53
CA PHE A 263 -6.78 20.47 -6.85
C PHE A 263 -8.29 20.28 -6.94
N SER A 264 -8.99 21.16 -7.66
CA SER A 264 -10.45 21.11 -7.82
C SER A 264 -11.19 21.11 -6.47
N ASP A 265 -10.71 21.90 -5.52
CA ASP A 265 -11.30 22.06 -4.18
C ASP A 265 -11.83 23.49 -3.99
N TYR A 266 -13.12 23.71 -4.27
CA TYR A 266 -13.76 25.03 -4.17
C TYR A 266 -13.66 25.66 -2.77
N ARG A 267 -13.49 24.85 -1.72
CA ARG A 267 -13.40 25.32 -0.32
C ARG A 267 -12.14 26.15 -0.07
N LEU A 268 -11.13 25.99 -0.91
CA LEU A 268 -9.85 26.73 -0.80
C LEU A 268 -9.93 28.13 -1.44
N LYS A 269 -11.00 28.46 -2.17
CA LYS A 269 -11.11 29.73 -2.91
C LYS A 269 -11.14 30.95 -1.97
N ASP A 270 -11.86 30.85 -0.86
CA ASP A 270 -12.08 31.99 0.05
C ASP A 270 -10.96 32.13 1.10
N ILE A 271 -10.19 31.06 1.33
CA ILE A 271 -9.06 31.05 2.27
C ILE A 271 -7.88 31.85 1.71
N ASN A 272 -7.66 31.79 0.39
CA ASN A 272 -6.54 32.46 -0.27
C ASN A 272 -6.87 33.91 -0.69
N GLY A 273 -8.13 34.32 -0.67
CA GLY A 273 -8.58 35.69 -1.00
C GLY A 273 -8.47 36.70 0.15
N ASN A 274 -8.43 36.25 1.41
CA ASN A 274 -8.45 37.15 2.59
C ASN A 274 -7.06 37.58 3.10
N ASN A 275 -5.96 37.10 2.51
CA ASN A 275 -4.60 37.54 2.87
C ASN A 275 -4.15 38.84 2.16
N GLN A 276 -5.07 39.57 1.51
CA GLN A 276 -4.77 40.84 0.82
C GLN A 276 -5.44 42.10 1.41
N THR A 277 -6.08 42.04 2.58
CA THR A 277 -6.71 43.24 3.18
C THR A 277 -6.41 43.41 4.66
N THR A 278 -5.14 43.64 5.00
CA THR A 278 -4.77 44.42 6.20
C THR A 278 -3.70 45.45 5.86
N SER A 279 -4.06 46.38 5.00
CA SER A 279 -3.45 47.71 4.97
C SER A 279 -4.52 48.69 4.51
N ILE A 280 -5.06 49.45 5.46
CA ILE A 280 -5.16 50.91 5.41
C ILE A 280 -5.54 51.34 6.84
N SER A 281 -4.58 51.99 7.48
CA SER A 281 -4.78 52.93 8.56
C SER A 281 -5.57 54.14 8.06
N LEU A 282 -6.61 54.54 8.79
CA LEU A 282 -6.92 55.93 9.18
C LEU A 282 -7.89 55.89 10.37
#